data_AF-A0A967SNV6-F1
#
_entry.id   AF-A0A967SNV6-F1
#
_cell.length_a   1.000
_cell.length_b   1.000
_cell.length_c   1.000
_cell.angle_alpha   90.00
_cell.angle_beta   90.00
_cell.angle_gamma   90.00
#
_symmetry.space_group_name_H-M   'P 1'
#
loop_
_entity.id
_entity.type
_entity.pdbx_description
1 polymer ?
#
loop_
_entity_poly.entity_id
_entity_poly.type
_entity_poly.pdbx_seq_one_letter_code
_entity_poly.pdbx_strand_id
1 'polypeptide(L)' 'SGTHAELKKKSDKMRARADRIVKKHMDADSSKSDKSGQHKKEKQTVETLLRNADKIDKFLASNEKRLGHSRTKKEVQSN' A
#
# COMPACT_ATOMS: atom_id res chain seq x y z
N SER A 1 -0.02 7.25 11.81
CA SER A 1 1.26 7.45 11.11
C SER A 1 2.35 6.74 11.93
N GLY A 2 3.45 6.29 11.31
CA GLY A 2 4.34 5.26 11.86
C GLY A 2 5.81 5.55 11.57
N THR A 3 6.72 4.68 12.00
CA THR A 3 8.15 4.74 11.63
C THR A 3 8.35 4.47 10.13
N HIS A 4 9.47 4.86 9.52
CA HIS A 4 9.79 4.54 8.12
C HIS A 4 9.70 3.04 7.85
N ALA A 5 10.19 2.21 8.79
CA ALA A 5 10.11 0.76 8.65
C ALA A 5 8.66 0.26 8.60
N GLU A 6 7.78 0.79 9.45
CA GLU A 6 6.35 0.43 9.46
C GLU A 6 5.61 0.97 8.23
N LEU A 7 5.93 2.19 7.81
CA LEU A 7 5.38 2.81 6.62
C LEU A 7 5.78 2.01 5.36
N LYS A 8 7.04 1.60 5.24
CA LYS A 8 7.49 0.73 4.15
C LYS A 8 6.73 -0.60 4.14
N LYS A 9 6.66 -1.28 5.27
CA LYS A 9 5.85 -2.51 5.42
C LYS A 9 4.38 -2.30 5.04
N LYS A 10 3.81 -1.13 5.36
CA LYS A 10 2.43 -0.78 5.01
C LYS A 10 2.27 -0.60 3.49
N SER A 11 3.20 0.08 2.84
CA SER A 11 3.25 0.22 1.37
C SER A 11 3.33 -1.14 0.69
N ASP A 12 4.24 -2.00 1.13
CA ASP A 12 4.42 -3.36 0.60
C ASP A 12 3.14 -4.20 0.75
N LYS A 13 2.48 -4.13 1.91
CA LYS A 13 1.21 -4.84 2.14
C LYS A 13 0.07 -4.34 1.24
N MET A 14 0.02 -3.03 0.94
CA MET A 14 -0.97 -2.47 0.03
C MET A 14 -0.77 -3.02 -1.39
N ARG A 15 0.48 -3.06 -1.86
CA ARG A 15 0.83 -3.64 -3.18
C ARG A 15 0.52 -5.13 -3.25
N ALA A 16 0.95 -5.91 -2.26
CA ALA A 16 0.64 -7.33 -2.20
C ALA A 16 -0.88 -7.63 -2.15
N ARG A 17 -1.69 -6.71 -1.60
CA ARG A 17 -3.16 -6.83 -1.67
C ARG A 17 -3.70 -6.47 -3.06
N ALA A 18 -3.20 -5.41 -3.69
CA ALA A 18 -3.55 -5.06 -5.06
C ALA A 18 -3.22 -6.21 -6.02
N ASP A 19 -2.02 -6.79 -5.92
CA ASP A 19 -1.57 -7.91 -6.75
C ASP A 19 -2.47 -9.13 -6.59
N ARG A 20 -2.91 -9.45 -5.37
CA ARG A 20 -3.84 -10.55 -5.13
C ARG A 20 -5.21 -10.33 -5.79
N ILE A 21 -5.71 -9.10 -5.79
CA ILE A 21 -6.98 -8.76 -6.47
C ILE A 21 -6.81 -8.91 -7.98
N VAL A 22 -5.72 -8.38 -8.55
CA VAL A 22 -5.41 -8.51 -9.98
C VAL A 22 -5.24 -9.98 -10.38
N LYS A 23 -4.50 -10.77 -9.59
CA LYS A 23 -4.32 -12.20 -9.84
C LYS A 23 -5.64 -12.96 -9.80
N LYS A 24 -6.49 -12.69 -8.80
CA LYS A 24 -7.84 -13.26 -8.74
C LYS A 24 -8.65 -12.92 -9.99
N HIS A 25 -8.53 -11.70 -10.53
CA HIS A 25 -9.17 -11.33 -11.78
C HIS A 25 -8.60 -12.11 -12.97
N MET A 26 -7.28 -12.24 -13.10
CA MET A 26 -6.66 -13.03 -14.16
C MET A 26 -7.10 -14.50 -14.12
N ASP A 27 -7.16 -15.08 -12.91
CA ASP A 27 -7.61 -16.45 -12.71
C ASP A 27 -9.12 -16.58 -13.03
N ALA A 28 -9.95 -15.60 -12.68
CA ALA A 28 -11.40 -15.62 -12.88
C ALA A 28 -11.86 -15.22 -14.30
N ASP A 29 -11.07 -14.45 -15.06
CA ASP A 29 -11.36 -14.12 -16.46
C ASP A 29 -11.29 -15.36 -17.37
N SER A 30 -10.68 -16.46 -16.91
CA SER A 30 -10.83 -17.79 -17.53
C SER A 30 -12.26 -18.35 -17.42
N SER A 31 -13.10 -17.78 -16.54
CA SER A 31 -14.49 -18.14 -16.27
C SER A 31 -15.43 -16.93 -16.38
N LYS A 32 -15.82 -16.59 -17.61
CA LYS A 32 -16.89 -15.64 -18.01
C LYS A 32 -17.77 -15.04 -16.88
N SER A 33 -17.65 -13.73 -16.62
CA SER A 33 -18.79 -12.77 -16.52
C SER A 33 -18.33 -11.33 -16.19
N ASP A 34 -17.91 -10.59 -17.22
CA ASP A 34 -17.38 -9.22 -17.14
C ASP A 34 -18.44 -8.11 -16.91
N LYS A 35 -19.56 -8.43 -16.24
CA LYS A 35 -20.75 -7.54 -16.14
C LYS A 35 -21.26 -7.30 -14.72
N SER A 36 -20.49 -7.65 -13.68
CA SER A 36 -20.90 -7.40 -12.30
C SER A 36 -20.32 -6.11 -11.74
N GLY A 37 -21.11 -5.35 -10.98
CA GLY A 37 -20.65 -4.13 -10.27
C GLY A 37 -19.49 -4.37 -9.30
N GLN A 38 -19.19 -5.64 -9.00
CA GLN A 38 -18.05 -6.09 -8.21
C GLN A 38 -16.72 -5.77 -8.90
N HIS A 39 -16.61 -5.99 -10.22
CA HIS A 39 -15.38 -5.71 -10.98
C HIS A 39 -14.97 -4.23 -10.92
N LYS A 40 -15.95 -3.32 -11.03
CA LYS A 40 -15.71 -1.87 -10.92
C LYS A 40 -15.21 -1.48 -9.52
N LYS A 41 -15.80 -2.05 -8.45
CA LYS A 41 -15.38 -1.81 -7.07
C LYS A 41 -13.97 -2.35 -6.81
N GLU A 42 -13.65 -3.52 -7.34
CA GLU A 42 -12.32 -4.15 -7.19
C GLU A 42 -11.25 -3.35 -7.94
N LYS A 43 -11.51 -2.88 -9.16
CA LYS A 43 -10.63 -1.93 -9.88
C LYS A 43 -10.37 -0.66 -9.09
N GLN A 44 -11.42 -0.02 -8.59
CA GLN A 44 -11.29 1.19 -7.76
C GLN A 44 -10.49 0.92 -6.48
N THR A 45 -10.67 -0.26 -5.89
CA THR A 45 -9.91 -0.69 -4.70
C THR A 45 -8.42 -0.84 -5.01
N VAL A 46 -8.08 -1.47 -6.13
CA VAL A 46 -6.69 -1.62 -6.61
C VAL A 46 -6.06 -0.25 -6.81
N GLU A 47 -6.72 0.65 -7.54
CA GLU A 47 -6.23 2.01 -7.79
C GLU A 47 -5.99 2.76 -6.47
N THR A 48 -6.93 2.68 -5.53
CA THR A 48 -6.81 3.33 -4.21
C THR A 48 -5.64 2.77 -3.40
N LEU A 49 -5.44 1.46 -3.42
CA LEU A 49 -4.31 0.81 -2.73
C LEU A 49 -2.98 1.26 -3.30
N LEU A 50 -2.84 1.26 -4.63
CA LEU A 50 -1.62 1.69 -5.31
C LEU A 50 -1.33 3.17 -5.07
N ARG A 51 -2.34 4.04 -5.22
CA ARG A 51 -2.19 5.48 -4.96
C ARG A 51 -1.78 5.78 -3.52
N ASN A 52 -2.28 5.01 -2.56
CA ASN A 52 -1.88 5.16 -1.16
C ASN A 52 -0.47 4.62 -0.89
N ALA A 53 -0.07 3.51 -1.52
CA ALA A 53 1.30 3.02 -1.48
C ALA A 53 2.28 4.06 -2.05
N ASP A 54 1.95 4.66 -3.20
CA ASP A 54 2.79 5.68 -3.85
C ASP A 54 2.92 6.94 -3.00
N LYS A 55 1.86 7.36 -2.29
CA LYS A 55 1.95 8.46 -1.32
C LYS A 55 2.93 8.13 -0.20
N ILE A 56 2.90 6.91 0.31
CA ILE A 56 3.83 6.46 1.36
C ILE A 56 5.26 6.44 0.81
N ASP A 57 5.47 5.91 -0.39
CA ASP A 57 6.80 5.84 -0.99
C ASP A 57 7.37 7.23 -1.28
N LYS A 58 6.55 8.16 -1.79
CA LYS A 58 6.93 9.55 -1.96
C LYS A 58 7.32 10.19 -0.63
N PHE A 59 6.55 9.96 0.42
CA PHE A 59 6.88 10.42 1.76
C PHE A 59 8.22 9.86 2.24
N LEU A 60 8.44 8.56 2.10
CA LEU A 60 9.68 7.89 2.50
C LEU A 60 10.89 8.34 1.69
N ALA A 61 10.70 8.75 0.43
CA ALA A 61 11.77 9.23 -0.45
C ALA A 61 12.15 10.68 -0.14
N SER A 62 11.21 11.52 0.29
CA SER A 62 11.47 12.94 0.56
C SER A 62 11.75 13.27 2.02
N ASN A 63 11.44 12.36 2.95
CA ASN A 63 11.62 12.59 4.37
C ASN A 63 12.71 11.68 4.92
N GLU A 64 13.47 12.19 5.88
CA GLU A 64 14.40 11.36 6.65
C GLU A 64 13.71 10.74 7.87
N LYS A 65 14.29 9.65 8.36
CA LYS A 65 13.84 9.01 9.59
C LYS A 65 13.94 9.98 10.75
N ARG A 66 12.82 10.22 11.43
CA ARG A 66 12.82 11.03 12.65
C ARG A 66 13.44 10.23 13.79
N LEU A 67 14.54 10.73 14.34
CA LEU A 67 15.19 10.13 15.52
C LEU A 67 14.71 10.82 16.79
N GLY A 68 14.47 10.04 17.85
CA GLY A 68 14.13 10.57 19.16
C GLY A 68 15.34 11.20 19.85
N HIS A 69 15.10 12.20 20.69
CA HIS A 69 16.12 12.90 21.49
C HIS A 69 16.61 12.10 22.71
N SER A 70 16.18 10.84 22.88
CA SER A 70 16.60 10.01 24.01
C SER A 70 18.04 9.53 23.87
N ARG A 71 18.65 9.10 24.98
CA ARG A 71 20.04 8.58 25.02
C ARG A 71 20.28 7.47 23.99
N THR A 72 19.27 6.68 23.69
CA THR A 72 19.24 5.80 22.52
C THR A 72 18.57 6.53 21.36
N LYS A 73 19.31 6.84 20.28
CA LYS A 73 18.77 7.49 19.07
C LYS A 73 17.87 6.54 18.26
N LYS A 74 16.74 6.11 18.84
CA LYS A 74 15.76 5.24 18.17
C LYS A 74 14.87 6.07 17.25
N GLU A 75 14.44 5.43 16.16
CA GLU A 75 13.44 6.00 15.26
C GLU A 75 12.10 6.17 15.99
N VAL A 76 11.45 7.31 15.73
CA VAL A 76 10.14 7.65 16.27
C VAL A 76 9.15 7.84 15.13
N GLN A 77 7.86 7.67 15.41
CA GLN A 77 6.81 7.74 14.40
C GLN A 77 6.75 9.15 13.77
N SER A 78 6.55 9.22 12.46
CA SER A 78 6.19 10.47 11.81
C SER A 78 4.71 10.74 12.05
N ASN A 79 4.29 12.00 12.21
CA ASN A 79 2.90 12.38 12.42
C ASN A 79 2.18 12.60 11.10
#